data_AF-A0A843UYZ5-F1
#
_entry.id   AF-A0A843UYZ5-F1
#
_cell.length_a   1.000
_cell.length_b   1.000
_cell.length_c   1.000
_cell.angle_alpha   90.00
_cell.angle_beta   90.00
_cell.angle_gamma   90.00
#
_symmetry.space_group_name_H-M   'P 1'
#
loop_
_entity.id
_entity.type
_entity.pdbx_description
1 polymer ?
#
loop_
_entity_poly.entity_id
_entity_poly.type
_entity_poly.pdbx_seq_one_letter_code
_entity_poly.pdbx_strand_id
1 'polypeptide(L)'
;LVDTCTLFCLASNIPHICILFRLSANRNLPLQRQSQAQEGKLWTTMAAPIVTDYENSTRTAPGISPVSSYHRFPLDSIKNVTDRSLPHLICRRSCFRRRIIKPRLLHWCLGRRGLMGGSHGDGFVWVWWGLGLLLLGWVVMQVVRAVMWVWWTPRRLERALRQQGIPGNSYRLLFGDMRESTRLREEAKLKPMPSFSHDIAARVVPLENQAMETHGKVHFTWFGPYPAVNIMDPVLMREVLSNKFGHFQKQKSSPASRLLVTGLATYEGEKWAMHRRIINPAFHVEKLKLMLPAFSACCIELLSRWEKKLGSERSCELDVRPELQIFTRDVISRTAFGSNYEEGRRIFQLQVEQLELVIQSFQNWFIPGYRYIPTKKNKRMGEIYKEVNGILRDMIAKREKAIQSGTTGNDDLLGLLLNSNLTYFQEDGDSKKFRMTTEDIIEECKLFYLAGQETTSTLLTWAMIALSMHPNWQDSARAEVLQVFGKNKPHFDGLSHLKIVSLDYLPVLHYY
;
A
#
# COMPACT_ATOMS: atom_id res chain seq x y z
N LEU A 1 -1.18 -9.61 5.46
CA LEU A 1 -0.72 -8.47 4.61
C LEU A 1 -1.85 -7.91 3.75
N VAL A 2 -2.74 -8.76 3.22
CA VAL A 2 -4.02 -8.31 2.65
C VAL A 2 -4.98 -7.92 3.79
N ASP A 3 -5.04 -8.73 4.83
CA ASP A 3 -5.93 -8.58 6.00
C ASP A 3 -5.61 -7.31 6.80
N THR A 4 -4.32 -6.95 6.87
CA THR A 4 -3.88 -5.70 7.48
C THR A 4 -4.34 -4.43 6.72
N CYS A 5 -4.69 -4.51 5.44
CA CYS A 5 -5.33 -3.39 4.73
C CYS A 5 -6.82 -3.27 5.07
N THR A 6 -7.52 -4.37 5.30
CA THR A 6 -8.91 -4.38 5.79
C THR A 6 -8.95 -3.80 7.20
N LEU A 7 -8.10 -4.28 8.10
CA LEU A 7 -7.89 -3.71 9.44
C LEU A 7 -7.51 -2.23 9.40
N PHE A 8 -6.67 -1.78 8.47
CA PHE A 8 -6.34 -0.34 8.33
C PHE A 8 -7.56 0.51 7.87
N CYS A 9 -8.45 -0.04 7.05
CA CYS A 9 -9.71 0.62 6.68
C CYS A 9 -10.71 0.65 7.86
N LEU A 10 -10.80 -0.45 8.62
CA LEU A 10 -11.67 -0.62 9.79
C LEU A 10 -11.23 0.25 10.99
N ALA A 11 -9.93 0.23 11.31
CA ALA A 11 -9.29 0.95 12.41
C ALA A 11 -9.47 2.47 12.35
N SER A 12 -9.15 3.02 11.18
CA SER A 12 -8.76 4.41 11.06
C SER A 12 -9.85 5.31 10.48
N ASN A 13 -11.09 4.82 10.32
CA ASN A 13 -12.18 5.54 9.67
C ASN A 13 -11.86 5.96 8.20
N ILE A 14 -10.84 5.35 7.59
CA ILE A 14 -10.33 5.75 6.28
C ILE A 14 -11.35 5.40 5.20
N PRO A 15 -11.77 6.36 4.37
CA PRO A 15 -12.46 6.03 3.13
C PRO A 15 -11.49 5.29 2.20
N HIS A 16 -11.73 3.99 2.05
CA HIS A 16 -11.30 3.14 0.93
C HIS A 16 -9.80 3.11 0.62
N ILE A 17 -9.12 2.21 1.34
CA ILE A 17 -8.05 1.39 0.75
C ILE A 17 -8.57 -0.05 0.61
N CYS A 18 -9.80 -0.19 0.12
CA CYS A 18 -10.16 -1.36 -0.68
C CYS A 18 -9.22 -1.35 -1.89
N ILE A 19 -8.62 -2.48 -2.26
CA ILE A 19 -7.64 -2.51 -3.34
C ILE A 19 -8.37 -2.37 -4.68
N LEU A 20 -8.58 -1.11 -5.11
CA LEU A 20 -9.25 -0.79 -6.35
C LEU A 20 -8.30 -0.95 -7.53
N PHE A 21 -8.40 -2.11 -8.18
CA PHE A 21 -7.59 -2.43 -9.34
C PHE A 21 -8.03 -1.65 -10.57
N ARG A 22 -7.06 -1.01 -11.21
CA ARG A 22 -7.31 -0.25 -12.45
C ARG A 22 -7.29 -1.18 -13.65
N LEU A 23 -8.46 -1.64 -14.08
CA LEU A 23 -8.61 -2.36 -15.35
C LEU A 23 -8.11 -1.47 -16.51
N SER A 24 -6.98 -1.85 -17.09
CA SER A 24 -6.48 -1.27 -18.34
C SER A 24 -7.21 -1.90 -19.51
N ALA A 25 -8.29 -1.26 -19.96
CA ALA A 25 -9.05 -1.68 -21.13
C ALA A 25 -8.24 -1.51 -22.43
N ASN A 26 -7.30 -2.42 -22.67
CA ASN A 26 -6.66 -2.62 -23.97
C ASN A 26 -7.53 -3.53 -24.82
N ARG A 27 -7.63 -3.24 -26.12
CA ARG A 27 -8.56 -3.94 -27.02
C ARG A 27 -8.09 -5.36 -27.31
N ASN A 28 -9.07 -6.24 -27.58
CA ASN A 28 -8.96 -7.63 -28.07
C ASN A 28 -8.67 -8.70 -27.00
N LEU A 29 -9.74 -9.19 -26.37
CA LEU A 29 -9.83 -10.55 -25.79
C LEU A 29 -11.22 -11.12 -26.10
N PRO A 30 -11.36 -12.23 -26.84
CA PRO A 30 -12.63 -12.94 -26.98
C PRO A 30 -12.85 -13.84 -25.76
N LEU A 31 -13.98 -13.67 -25.07
CA LEU A 31 -14.40 -14.55 -23.98
C LEU A 31 -14.91 -15.87 -24.56
N GLN A 32 -14.06 -16.91 -24.53
CA GLN A 32 -14.47 -18.27 -24.89
C GLN A 32 -15.04 -18.97 -23.65
N ARG A 33 -16.35 -19.24 -23.65
CA ARG A 33 -16.99 -20.07 -22.63
C ARG A 33 -16.45 -21.50 -22.74
N GLN A 34 -15.98 -22.07 -21.63
CA GLN A 34 -15.94 -23.52 -21.44
C GLN A 34 -16.80 -23.92 -20.25
N SER A 35 -17.42 -25.08 -20.38
CA SER A 35 -18.56 -25.54 -19.58
C SER A 35 -18.16 -26.09 -18.21
N GLN A 36 -19.03 -25.88 -17.22
CA GLN A 36 -19.08 -26.72 -16.03
C GLN A 36 -19.39 -28.18 -16.43
N ALA A 37 -18.57 -29.13 -16.01
CA ALA A 37 -18.96 -30.52 -15.72
C ALA A 37 -17.76 -31.35 -15.23
N GLN A 38 -17.46 -31.28 -13.92
CA GLN A 38 -17.11 -32.46 -13.09
C GLN A 38 -16.85 -32.01 -11.64
N GLU A 39 -17.87 -32.17 -10.80
CA GLU A 39 -17.72 -32.15 -9.35
C GLU A 39 -17.27 -33.52 -8.84
N GLY A 40 -16.68 -33.55 -7.63
CA GLY A 40 -16.70 -34.72 -6.77
C GLY A 40 -15.34 -35.34 -6.45
N LYS A 41 -15.05 -35.43 -5.14
CA LYS A 41 -13.97 -36.23 -4.52
C LYS A 41 -12.52 -35.77 -4.72
N LEU A 42 -12.13 -34.68 -4.04
CA LEU A 42 -10.78 -34.53 -3.46
C LEU A 42 -10.72 -33.50 -2.32
N TRP A 43 -11.72 -33.52 -1.43
CA TRP A 43 -11.76 -32.72 -0.20
C TRP A 43 -11.61 -33.61 1.04
N THR A 44 -10.39 -34.03 1.38
CA THR A 44 -10.06 -34.60 2.72
C THR A 44 -8.56 -34.74 3.04
N THR A 45 -7.63 -34.37 2.14
CA THR A 45 -6.20 -34.65 2.36
C THR A 45 -5.29 -33.52 1.86
N MET A 46 -5.18 -32.44 2.63
CA MET A 46 -4.06 -31.48 2.56
C MET A 46 -3.96 -30.68 3.87
N ALA A 47 -3.81 -31.41 4.98
CA ALA A 47 -3.48 -30.87 6.31
C ALA A 47 -2.31 -31.67 6.90
N ALA A 48 -1.11 -31.45 6.33
CA ALA A 48 0.16 -31.93 6.88
C ALA A 48 1.28 -30.95 6.46
N PRO A 49 2.12 -30.46 7.38
CA PRO A 49 3.18 -29.51 7.06
C PRO A 49 4.36 -30.20 6.37
N ILE A 50 4.96 -29.53 5.39
CA ILE A 50 6.27 -29.92 4.85
C ILE A 50 7.33 -29.49 5.87
N VAL A 51 7.76 -30.44 6.69
CA VAL A 51 8.97 -30.33 7.52
C VAL A 51 10.14 -30.84 6.69
N THR A 52 11.12 -29.98 6.42
CA THR A 52 12.42 -30.37 5.86
C THR A 52 13.45 -30.39 6.96
N ASP A 53 13.67 -31.55 7.57
CA ASP A 53 14.86 -31.80 8.38
C ASP A 53 16.09 -32.00 7.47
N TYR A 54 17.25 -31.57 7.96
CA TYR A 54 18.55 -31.78 7.31
C TYR A 54 19.58 -32.24 8.36
N GLU A 55 20.47 -33.14 7.92
CA GLU A 55 21.60 -33.75 8.68
C GLU A 55 21.20 -34.80 9.75
N ASN A 56 21.71 -36.05 9.70
CA ASN A 56 23.14 -36.29 9.81
C ASN A 56 23.67 -37.65 9.26
N SER A 57 24.82 -37.57 8.59
CA SER A 57 26.00 -38.46 8.64
C SER A 57 25.94 -40.01 8.48
N THR A 58 26.65 -40.47 7.44
CA THR A 58 27.50 -41.69 7.30
C THR A 58 26.98 -43.12 7.57
N ARG A 59 27.02 -43.97 6.52
CA ARG A 59 27.97 -45.12 6.42
C ARG A 59 27.91 -45.89 5.07
N THR A 60 29.10 -46.17 4.53
CA THR A 60 29.52 -47.34 3.69
C THR A 60 28.64 -47.89 2.55
N ALA A 61 29.21 -47.83 1.34
CA ALA A 61 28.95 -48.68 0.16
C ALA A 61 29.36 -50.17 0.41
N PRO A 62 29.22 -51.17 -0.51
CA PRO A 62 28.97 -51.03 -1.96
C PRO A 62 28.04 -52.06 -2.64
N GLY A 63 27.80 -51.87 -3.94
CA GLY A 63 27.76 -52.98 -4.90
C GLY A 63 26.48 -53.20 -5.72
N ILE A 64 26.64 -53.05 -7.04
CA ILE A 64 25.98 -53.73 -8.19
C ILE A 64 25.48 -52.73 -9.25
N SER A 65 25.76 -53.07 -10.51
CA SER A 65 25.44 -52.35 -11.75
C SER A 65 25.04 -53.39 -12.82
N PRO A 66 24.77 -53.04 -14.09
CA PRO A 66 23.68 -52.19 -14.56
C PRO A 66 22.88 -52.85 -15.71
N VAL A 67 21.66 -52.37 -15.99
CA VAL A 67 20.94 -52.69 -17.25
C VAL A 67 20.17 -51.46 -17.78
N SER A 68 20.60 -50.97 -18.95
CA SER A 68 19.83 -50.72 -20.21
C SER A 68 18.30 -50.51 -20.11
N SER A 69 17.62 -49.69 -20.92
CA SER A 69 17.91 -49.32 -22.33
C SER A 69 17.11 -48.08 -22.80
N TYR A 70 17.65 -47.33 -23.79
CA TYR A 70 17.04 -46.54 -24.91
C TYR A 70 15.58 -45.99 -24.84
N HIS A 71 15.23 -44.81 -25.39
CA HIS A 71 15.64 -44.21 -26.69
C HIS A 71 15.72 -42.65 -26.70
N ARG A 72 16.32 -42.11 -27.77
CA ARG A 72 16.48 -40.67 -28.09
C ARG A 72 15.96 -40.33 -29.50
N PHE A 73 15.23 -39.21 -29.63
CA PHE A 73 15.10 -38.34 -30.85
C PHE A 73 14.55 -38.99 -32.15
N PRO A 74 14.27 -38.26 -33.27
CA PRO A 74 14.48 -36.83 -33.59
C PRO A 74 13.26 -36.06 -34.19
N LEU A 75 13.55 -34.87 -34.74
CA LEU A 75 12.69 -33.87 -35.41
C LEU A 75 12.31 -34.17 -36.88
N ASP A 76 11.46 -33.29 -37.41
CA ASP A 76 11.31 -32.81 -38.81
C ASP A 76 10.34 -33.47 -39.82
N SER A 77 9.85 -32.62 -40.76
CA SER A 77 8.96 -32.83 -41.94
C SER A 77 7.50 -32.37 -41.71
N ILE A 78 6.80 -31.54 -42.52
CA ILE A 78 6.91 -30.93 -43.88
C ILE A 78 6.18 -29.54 -43.80
N LYS A 79 6.63 -28.36 -44.25
CA LYS A 79 7.07 -27.76 -45.54
C LYS A 79 6.02 -27.58 -46.67
N ASN A 80 5.82 -26.30 -47.04
CA ASN A 80 5.39 -25.76 -48.36
C ASN A 80 3.92 -25.85 -48.83
N VAL A 81 3.26 -24.69 -48.89
CA VAL A 81 2.71 -24.11 -50.14
C VAL A 81 3.06 -22.60 -50.16
N THR A 82 3.50 -22.06 -51.30
CA THR A 82 3.92 -20.65 -51.47
C THR A 82 3.10 -19.91 -52.52
N ASP A 83 3.16 -18.56 -52.40
CA ASP A 83 2.91 -17.51 -53.42
C ASP A 83 1.43 -17.13 -53.70
N ARG A 84 1.07 -15.92 -54.21
CA ARG A 84 1.89 -14.74 -54.62
C ARG A 84 1.12 -13.40 -54.56
N SER A 85 1.57 -12.41 -53.76
CA SER A 85 1.41 -10.96 -54.09
C SER A 85 2.15 -10.00 -53.12
N LEU A 86 3.13 -9.26 -53.65
CA LEU A 86 3.88 -8.14 -53.04
C LEU A 86 3.11 -6.79 -53.17
N PRO A 87 3.60 -5.61 -52.65
CA PRO A 87 4.94 -5.32 -52.12
C PRO A 87 5.06 -4.62 -50.75
N HIS A 88 6.27 -4.73 -50.19
CA HIS A 88 6.77 -3.96 -49.04
C HIS A 88 7.13 -2.51 -49.40
N LEU A 89 7.16 -1.63 -48.38
CA LEU A 89 8.27 -0.68 -48.24
C LEU A 89 8.79 -0.65 -46.80
N ILE A 90 10.11 -0.80 -46.66
CA ILE A 90 10.82 -0.86 -45.37
C ILE A 90 11.40 0.53 -45.06
N CYS A 91 11.21 1.03 -43.83
CA CYS A 91 11.96 2.18 -43.35
C CYS A 91 12.87 1.79 -42.18
N ARG A 92 14.19 1.76 -42.42
CA ARG A 92 15.21 1.53 -41.39
C ARG A 92 15.25 2.72 -40.42
N ARG A 93 15.33 2.44 -39.11
CA ARG A 93 15.83 3.43 -38.13
C ARG A 93 17.34 3.53 -38.28
N SER A 94 17.87 4.74 -38.36
CA SER A 94 19.30 5.02 -38.20
C SER A 94 19.50 6.24 -37.32
N CYS A 95 20.34 6.11 -36.29
CA CYS A 95 20.72 7.20 -35.42
C CYS A 95 21.46 8.29 -36.20
N PHE A 96 21.21 9.56 -35.89
CA PHE A 96 22.10 10.64 -36.31
C PHE A 96 22.50 11.53 -35.14
N ARG A 97 23.81 11.78 -35.04
CA ARG A 97 24.43 12.59 -33.98
C ARG A 97 24.04 14.06 -34.10
N ARG A 98 23.89 14.73 -32.96
CA ARG A 98 23.90 16.20 -32.89
C ARG A 98 25.25 16.71 -33.41
N ARG A 99 25.23 17.61 -34.41
CA ARG A 99 26.35 18.53 -34.69
C ARG A 99 25.87 19.96 -34.49
N ILE A 100 26.64 20.70 -33.70
CA ILE A 100 26.40 22.11 -33.37
C ILE A 100 27.01 22.96 -34.50
N ILE A 101 26.25 23.88 -35.07
CA ILE A 101 26.76 24.92 -35.98
C ILE A 101 26.29 26.28 -35.45
N LYS A 102 27.26 27.18 -35.23
CA LYS A 102 27.02 28.58 -34.84
C LYS A 102 26.78 29.44 -36.09
N PRO A 103 25.87 30.42 -36.07
CA PRO A 103 25.93 31.55 -36.99
C PRO A 103 26.80 32.68 -36.40
N ARG A 104 27.76 33.16 -37.18
CA ARG A 104 28.47 34.44 -36.93
C ARG A 104 27.97 35.47 -37.94
N LEU A 105 27.62 36.65 -37.43
CA LEU A 105 27.79 37.99 -38.00
C LEU A 105 27.84 38.14 -39.53
N LEU A 106 26.88 38.90 -40.06
CA LEU A 106 27.11 39.81 -41.18
C LEU A 106 26.35 41.11 -40.92
N HIS A 107 27.04 42.23 -41.14
CA HIS A 107 26.59 43.61 -40.88
C HIS A 107 26.61 44.37 -42.21
N TRP A 108 25.80 45.44 -42.33
CA TRP A 108 25.49 46.26 -43.53
C TRP A 108 24.32 45.73 -44.39
N CYS A 109 23.30 46.52 -44.74
CA CYS A 109 23.33 47.92 -45.19
C CYS A 109 22.22 48.81 -44.57
N LEU A 110 22.56 50.08 -44.33
CA LEU A 110 21.60 51.18 -44.14
C LEU A 110 21.12 51.69 -45.51
N GLY A 111 19.83 52.04 -45.66
CA GLY A 111 19.43 52.87 -46.81
C GLY A 111 17.99 52.80 -47.29
N ARG A 112 17.04 53.38 -46.54
CA ARG A 112 16.16 54.48 -47.03
C ARG A 112 15.18 54.94 -45.94
N ARG A 113 15.09 56.25 -45.74
CA ARG A 113 13.99 56.93 -45.02
C ARG A 113 12.87 57.25 -46.01
N GLY A 114 11.63 57.34 -45.53
CA GLY A 114 10.57 58.07 -46.25
C GLY A 114 9.16 57.77 -45.72
N LEU A 115 8.45 58.83 -45.32
CA LEU A 115 6.99 58.88 -45.04
C LEU A 115 6.54 58.04 -43.82
N MET A 116 6.52 58.61 -42.60
CA MET A 116 5.49 59.51 -42.03
C MET A 116 4.08 58.90 -41.88
N GLY A 117 3.53 59.00 -40.67
CA GLY A 117 2.08 59.03 -40.43
C GLY A 117 1.39 57.68 -40.18
N GLY A 118 1.72 57.00 -39.08
CA GLY A 118 1.01 55.78 -38.67
C GLY A 118 1.24 55.43 -37.20
N SER A 119 0.22 55.67 -36.37
CA SER A 119 0.07 55.29 -34.96
C SER A 119 1.12 54.33 -34.36
N HIS A 120 1.93 54.84 -33.41
CA HIS A 120 2.74 54.00 -32.51
C HIS A 120 1.89 53.16 -31.52
N GLY A 121 0.56 53.28 -31.54
CA GLY A 121 -0.35 52.42 -30.78
C GLY A 121 -0.66 51.09 -31.46
N ASP A 122 -0.68 51.03 -32.80
CA ASP A 122 -1.35 49.93 -33.51
C ASP A 122 -0.60 48.60 -33.37
N GLY A 123 0.73 48.62 -33.50
CA GLY A 123 1.57 47.43 -33.32
C GLY A 123 1.48 46.82 -31.92
N PHE A 124 1.24 47.65 -30.90
CA PHE A 124 1.01 47.19 -29.52
C PHE A 124 -0.36 46.49 -29.41
N VAL A 125 -1.40 47.07 -29.99
CA VAL A 125 -2.76 46.48 -30.03
C VAL A 125 -2.73 45.08 -30.64
N TRP A 126 -2.10 44.87 -31.79
CA TRP A 126 -2.03 43.54 -32.42
C TRP A 126 -1.37 42.47 -31.55
N VAL A 127 -0.35 42.82 -30.75
CA VAL A 127 0.28 41.89 -29.79
C VAL A 127 -0.67 41.51 -28.67
N TRP A 128 -1.43 42.46 -28.11
CA TRP A 128 -2.43 42.16 -27.08
C TRP A 128 -3.60 41.34 -27.61
N TRP A 129 -4.05 41.58 -28.84
CA TRP A 129 -5.05 40.72 -29.50
C TRP A 129 -4.53 39.30 -29.75
N GLY A 130 -3.27 39.14 -30.18
CA GLY A 130 -2.63 37.84 -30.34
C GLY A 130 -2.52 37.07 -29.02
N LEU A 131 -2.08 37.74 -27.94
CA LEU A 131 -2.04 37.17 -26.58
C LEU A 131 -3.45 36.82 -26.06
N GLY A 132 -4.45 37.67 -26.34
CA GLY A 132 -5.85 37.43 -25.99
C GLY A 132 -6.42 36.18 -26.67
N LEU A 133 -6.16 35.99 -27.96
CA LEU A 133 -6.58 34.80 -28.72
C LEU A 133 -5.88 33.53 -28.22
N LEU A 134 -4.59 33.59 -27.88
CA LEU A 134 -3.86 32.47 -27.27
C LEU A 134 -4.43 32.10 -25.89
N LEU A 135 -4.74 33.10 -25.06
CA LEU A 135 -5.35 32.89 -23.75
C LEU A 135 -6.77 32.31 -23.88
N LEU A 136 -7.58 32.82 -24.81
CA LEU A 136 -8.90 32.27 -25.12
C LEU A 136 -8.81 30.81 -25.58
N GLY A 137 -7.91 30.50 -26.50
CA GLY A 137 -7.66 29.12 -26.97
C GLY A 137 -7.23 28.18 -25.85
N TRP A 138 -6.38 28.66 -24.93
CA TRP A 138 -6.00 27.91 -23.73
C TRP A 138 -7.19 27.68 -22.79
N VAL A 139 -8.00 28.71 -22.50
CA VAL A 139 -9.23 28.59 -21.68
C VAL A 139 -10.19 27.56 -22.28
N VAL A 140 -10.48 27.66 -23.59
CA VAL A 140 -11.35 26.70 -24.29
C VAL A 140 -10.78 25.27 -24.19
N MET A 141 -9.47 25.09 -24.36
CA MET A 141 -8.84 23.77 -24.19
C MET A 141 -9.02 23.22 -22.76
N GLN A 142 -8.90 24.06 -21.72
CA GLN A 142 -9.11 23.62 -20.33
C GLN A 142 -10.59 23.29 -20.06
N VAL A 143 -11.54 24.09 -20.59
CA VAL A 143 -12.98 23.81 -20.48
C VAL A 143 -13.33 22.48 -21.16
N VAL A 144 -12.83 22.23 -22.38
CA VAL A 144 -13.02 20.95 -23.09
C VAL A 144 -12.43 19.79 -22.28
N ARG A 145 -11.22 19.94 -21.70
CA ARG A 145 -10.63 18.93 -20.81
C ARG A 145 -11.48 18.68 -19.56
N ALA A 146 -12.01 19.72 -18.94
CA ALA A 146 -12.86 19.60 -17.76
C ALA A 146 -14.19 18.89 -18.09
N VAL A 147 -14.86 19.23 -19.19
CA VAL A 147 -16.08 18.54 -19.65
C VAL A 147 -15.78 17.08 -20.00
N MET A 148 -14.65 16.81 -20.66
CA MET A 148 -14.24 15.45 -20.99
C MET A 148 -13.93 14.61 -19.74
N TRP A 149 -13.36 15.22 -18.70
CA TRP A 149 -13.01 14.57 -17.44
C TRP A 149 -14.22 14.37 -16.51
N VAL A 150 -15.06 15.39 -16.32
CA VAL A 150 -16.19 15.36 -15.37
C VAL A 150 -17.45 14.74 -15.95
N TRP A 151 -17.70 14.83 -17.26
CA TRP A 151 -18.98 14.41 -17.86
C TRP A 151 -18.83 13.25 -18.84
N TRP A 152 -17.98 13.41 -19.85
CA TRP A 152 -17.90 12.44 -20.96
C TRP A 152 -17.25 11.13 -20.54
N THR A 153 -16.08 11.18 -19.89
CA THR A 153 -15.32 9.99 -19.51
C THR A 153 -16.09 9.11 -18.50
N PRO A 154 -16.70 9.65 -17.43
CA PRO A 154 -17.51 8.85 -16.50
C PRO A 154 -18.67 8.16 -17.22
N ARG A 155 -19.50 8.89 -17.98
CA ARG A 155 -20.63 8.31 -18.72
C ARG A 155 -20.20 7.26 -19.75
N ARG A 156 -19.04 7.43 -20.39
CA ARG A 156 -18.47 6.43 -21.32
C ARG A 156 -18.03 5.16 -20.58
N LEU A 157 -17.37 5.31 -19.43
CA LEU A 157 -16.93 4.18 -18.61
C LEU A 157 -18.13 3.44 -17.99
N GLU A 158 -19.15 4.16 -17.53
CA GLU A 158 -20.39 3.57 -17.01
C GLU A 158 -21.05 2.64 -18.05
N ARG A 159 -21.23 3.13 -19.29
CA ARG A 159 -21.76 2.32 -20.39
C ARG A 159 -20.88 1.09 -20.67
N ALA A 160 -19.56 1.26 -20.67
CA ALA A 160 -18.64 0.16 -20.93
C ALA A 160 -18.67 -0.93 -19.84
N LEU A 161 -18.82 -0.55 -18.56
CA LEU A 161 -18.97 -1.50 -17.45
C LEU A 161 -20.32 -2.24 -17.52
N ARG A 162 -21.42 -1.50 -17.75
CA ARG A 162 -22.75 -2.11 -17.94
C ARG A 162 -22.80 -3.04 -19.16
N GLN A 163 -22.12 -2.70 -20.25
CA GLN A 163 -21.98 -3.57 -21.44
C GLN A 163 -21.17 -4.85 -21.17
N GLN A 164 -20.28 -4.84 -20.18
CA GLN A 164 -19.55 -6.03 -19.70
C GLN A 164 -20.37 -6.85 -18.68
N GLY A 165 -21.63 -6.47 -18.43
CA GLY A 165 -22.50 -7.14 -17.45
C GLY A 165 -22.21 -6.77 -16.00
N ILE A 166 -21.41 -5.74 -15.72
CA ILE A 166 -21.11 -5.29 -14.36
C ILE A 166 -22.18 -4.24 -13.95
N PRO A 167 -23.05 -4.54 -12.98
CA PRO A 167 -24.03 -3.59 -12.43
C PRO A 167 -23.36 -2.57 -11.48
N GLY A 168 -24.10 -1.55 -11.07
CA GLY A 168 -23.55 -0.48 -10.23
C GLY A 168 -24.33 0.82 -10.27
N ASN A 169 -23.90 1.75 -9.43
CA ASN A 169 -24.54 3.06 -9.26
C ASN A 169 -24.38 3.93 -10.51
N SER A 170 -25.41 4.71 -10.84
CA SER A 170 -25.35 5.69 -11.93
C SER A 170 -24.49 6.89 -11.53
N TYR A 171 -23.69 7.43 -12.47
CA TYR A 171 -22.73 8.49 -12.15
C TYR A 171 -23.42 9.80 -11.68
N ARG A 172 -23.12 10.21 -10.44
CA ARG A 172 -23.49 11.52 -9.88
C ARG A 172 -22.40 12.56 -10.17
N LEU A 173 -22.79 13.72 -10.70
CA LEU A 173 -21.84 14.71 -11.24
C LEU A 173 -20.77 15.16 -10.23
N LEU A 174 -19.53 15.24 -10.70
CA LEU A 174 -18.31 15.63 -9.99
C LEU A 174 -17.90 14.71 -8.83
N PHE A 175 -18.78 14.48 -7.85
CA PHE A 175 -18.47 13.76 -6.62
C PHE A 175 -18.74 12.25 -6.66
N GLY A 176 -19.54 11.75 -7.60
CA GLY A 176 -19.94 10.34 -7.58
C GLY A 176 -20.69 10.00 -6.29
N ASP A 177 -20.36 8.85 -5.69
CA ASP A 177 -21.00 8.37 -4.47
C ASP A 177 -20.32 8.93 -3.20
N MET A 178 -19.27 9.75 -3.33
CA MET A 178 -18.45 10.24 -2.20
C MET A 178 -19.25 10.98 -1.11
N ARG A 179 -20.23 11.79 -1.51
CA ARG A 179 -21.12 12.51 -0.57
C ARG A 179 -22.08 11.54 0.12
N GLU A 180 -22.57 10.55 -0.61
CA GLU A 180 -23.46 9.50 -0.09
C GLU A 180 -22.73 8.62 0.93
N SER A 181 -21.51 8.18 0.61
CA SER A 181 -20.63 7.43 1.51
C SER A 181 -20.41 8.20 2.82
N THR A 182 -20.21 9.52 2.74
CA THR A 182 -20.05 10.36 3.95
C THR A 182 -21.33 10.39 4.78
N ARG A 183 -22.48 10.72 4.16
CA ARG A 183 -23.80 10.77 4.82
C ARG A 183 -24.14 9.45 5.52
N LEU A 184 -24.02 8.34 4.79
CA LEU A 184 -24.33 7.00 5.31
C LEU A 184 -23.41 6.60 6.48
N ARG A 185 -22.12 6.97 6.45
CA ARG A 185 -21.19 6.74 7.57
C ARG A 185 -21.53 7.57 8.80
N GLU A 186 -21.98 8.81 8.63
CA GLU A 186 -22.41 9.66 9.74
C GLU A 186 -23.69 9.09 10.37
N GLU A 187 -24.69 8.72 9.56
CA GLU A 187 -25.92 8.07 10.02
C GLU A 187 -25.67 6.71 10.69
N ALA A 188 -24.72 5.92 10.17
CA ALA A 188 -24.33 4.64 10.79
C ALA A 188 -23.68 4.85 12.17
N LYS A 189 -22.85 5.89 12.34
CA LYS A 189 -22.20 6.21 13.62
C LYS A 189 -23.18 6.66 14.70
N LEU A 190 -24.21 7.43 14.32
CA LEU A 190 -25.25 7.92 15.22
C LEU A 190 -26.13 6.80 15.81
N LYS A 191 -26.23 5.66 15.13
CA LYS A 191 -26.93 4.48 15.64
C LYS A 191 -26.04 3.71 16.63
N PRO A 192 -26.59 3.18 17.74
CA PRO A 192 -25.84 2.23 18.57
C PRO A 192 -25.50 0.96 17.78
N MET A 193 -24.44 0.25 18.17
CA MET A 193 -24.20 -1.10 17.66
C MET A 193 -25.18 -2.08 18.31
N PRO A 194 -25.71 -3.07 17.56
CA PRO A 194 -26.37 -4.22 18.18
C PRO A 194 -25.38 -4.91 19.13
N SER A 195 -25.82 -5.17 20.36
CA SER A 195 -24.99 -5.81 21.38
C SER A 195 -24.43 -7.15 20.88
N PHE A 196 -23.12 -7.32 21.00
CA PHE A 196 -22.41 -8.58 20.69
C PHE A 196 -22.49 -9.07 19.22
N SER A 197 -22.87 -8.21 18.26
CA SER A 197 -22.81 -8.57 16.82
C SER A 197 -21.42 -8.40 16.23
N HIS A 198 -20.96 -9.42 15.50
CA HIS A 198 -19.79 -9.35 14.62
C HIS A 198 -20.13 -8.82 13.20
N ASP A 199 -21.41 -8.74 12.82
CA ASP A 199 -21.78 -8.10 11.57
C ASP A 199 -21.68 -6.57 11.70
N ILE A 200 -20.56 -6.04 11.22
CA ILE A 200 -20.21 -4.62 11.24
C ILE A 200 -20.15 -4.01 9.84
N ALA A 201 -20.38 -4.77 8.77
CA ALA A 201 -20.20 -4.31 7.39
C ALA A 201 -21.10 -3.11 7.09
N ALA A 202 -22.39 -3.22 7.43
CA ALA A 202 -23.38 -2.15 7.31
C ALA A 202 -23.08 -0.91 8.18
N ARG A 203 -22.18 -1.00 9.17
CA ARG A 203 -21.75 0.15 10.00
C ARG A 203 -20.52 0.83 9.43
N VAL A 204 -19.52 0.06 8.99
CA VAL A 204 -18.20 0.59 8.60
C VAL A 204 -18.15 1.01 7.14
N VAL A 205 -18.74 0.20 6.25
CA VAL A 205 -18.78 0.42 4.80
C VAL A 205 -20.24 0.38 4.29
N PRO A 206 -21.11 1.27 4.80
CA PRO A 206 -22.55 1.19 4.55
C PRO A 206 -22.92 1.30 3.06
N LEU A 207 -22.21 2.15 2.30
CA LEU A 207 -22.44 2.34 0.86
C LEU A 207 -22.14 1.04 0.09
N GLU A 208 -21.02 0.40 0.40
CA GLU A 208 -20.55 -0.81 -0.27
C GLU A 208 -21.42 -2.01 0.10
N ASN A 209 -21.89 -2.07 1.34
CA ASN A 209 -22.86 -3.07 1.79
C ASN A 209 -24.19 -2.92 1.03
N GLN A 210 -24.76 -1.71 0.98
CA GLN A 210 -25.97 -1.44 0.19
C GLN A 210 -25.79 -1.72 -1.31
N ALA A 211 -24.62 -1.38 -1.87
CA ALA A 211 -24.31 -1.63 -3.27
C ALA A 211 -24.16 -3.14 -3.55
N MET A 212 -23.58 -3.91 -2.63
CA MET A 212 -23.50 -5.37 -2.70
C MET A 212 -24.87 -6.03 -2.62
N GLU A 213 -25.74 -5.58 -1.73
CA GLU A 213 -27.13 -6.06 -1.61
C GLU A 213 -27.96 -5.76 -2.86
N THR A 214 -27.77 -4.57 -3.46
CA THR A 214 -28.56 -4.11 -4.62
C THR A 214 -28.05 -4.67 -5.95
N HIS A 215 -26.74 -4.74 -6.14
CA HIS A 215 -26.10 -5.06 -7.42
C HIS A 215 -25.35 -6.41 -7.42
N GLY A 216 -25.24 -7.08 -6.28
CA GLY A 216 -24.53 -8.34 -6.12
C GLY A 216 -23.03 -8.22 -5.84
N LYS A 217 -22.35 -9.37 -5.78
CA LYS A 217 -20.94 -9.48 -5.34
C LYS A 217 -19.92 -8.76 -6.25
N VAL A 218 -20.26 -8.52 -7.52
CA VAL A 218 -19.39 -7.79 -8.46
C VAL A 218 -20.17 -6.61 -9.00
N HIS A 219 -19.80 -5.41 -8.57
CA HIS A 219 -20.51 -4.18 -8.91
C HIS A 219 -19.54 -2.99 -8.99
N PHE A 220 -20.01 -1.81 -9.38
CA PHE A 220 -19.21 -0.58 -9.31
C PHE A 220 -19.87 0.58 -8.56
N THR A 221 -19.03 1.36 -7.86
CA THR A 221 -19.36 2.63 -7.19
C THR A 221 -18.46 3.76 -7.73
N TRP A 222 -18.71 5.02 -7.33
CA TRP A 222 -18.02 6.19 -7.89
C TRP A 222 -17.18 7.00 -6.89
N PHE A 223 -15.89 7.12 -7.18
CA PHE A 223 -14.92 7.95 -6.46
C PHE A 223 -14.64 9.23 -7.24
N GLY A 224 -15.52 10.23 -7.07
CA GLY A 224 -15.56 11.36 -7.98
C GLY A 224 -15.88 10.87 -9.40
N PRO A 225 -15.17 11.35 -10.45
CA PRO A 225 -15.35 10.89 -11.83
C PRO A 225 -14.67 9.54 -12.15
N TYR A 226 -14.13 8.82 -11.16
CA TYR A 226 -13.48 7.53 -11.38
C TYR A 226 -14.40 6.39 -10.88
N PRO A 227 -14.77 5.42 -11.74
CA PRO A 227 -15.48 4.24 -11.28
C PRO A 227 -14.53 3.29 -10.55
N ALA A 228 -15.07 2.64 -9.52
CA ALA A 228 -14.41 1.65 -8.69
C ALA A 228 -15.17 0.33 -8.81
N VAL A 229 -14.53 -0.71 -9.35
CA VAL A 229 -15.12 -2.05 -9.40
C VAL A 229 -14.82 -2.75 -8.08
N ASN A 230 -15.87 -3.12 -7.36
CA ASN A 230 -15.80 -3.85 -6.10
C ASN A 230 -16.02 -5.34 -6.40
N ILE A 231 -15.13 -6.18 -5.89
CA ILE A 231 -15.15 -7.63 -6.10
C ILE A 231 -15.25 -8.28 -4.72
N MET A 232 -16.45 -8.75 -4.39
CA MET A 232 -16.81 -9.44 -3.14
C MET A 232 -16.95 -10.96 -3.34
N ASP A 233 -16.53 -11.48 -4.49
CA ASP A 233 -16.46 -12.91 -4.76
C ASP A 233 -15.06 -13.47 -4.41
N PRO A 234 -14.95 -14.50 -3.56
CA PRO A 234 -13.66 -14.98 -3.08
C PRO A 234 -12.80 -15.67 -4.15
N VAL A 235 -13.40 -16.22 -5.22
CA VAL A 235 -12.65 -16.83 -6.33
C VAL A 235 -12.00 -15.73 -7.16
N LEU A 236 -12.77 -14.70 -7.51
CA LEU A 236 -12.25 -13.54 -8.24
C LEU A 236 -11.26 -12.72 -7.40
N MET A 237 -11.52 -12.53 -6.10
CA MET A 237 -10.55 -11.92 -5.17
C MET A 237 -9.22 -12.69 -5.19
N ARG A 238 -9.25 -14.03 -5.11
CA ARG A 238 -8.06 -14.87 -5.15
C ARG A 238 -7.33 -14.72 -6.48
N GLU A 239 -8.04 -14.76 -7.61
CA GLU A 239 -7.45 -14.58 -8.94
C GLU A 239 -6.71 -13.24 -9.00
N VAL A 240 -7.40 -12.15 -8.67
CA VAL A 240 -6.88 -10.78 -8.74
C VAL A 240 -5.67 -10.58 -7.82
N LEU A 241 -5.71 -11.08 -6.58
CA LEU A 241 -4.62 -10.95 -5.60
C LEU A 241 -3.43 -11.89 -5.86
N SER A 242 -3.64 -13.02 -6.55
CA SER A 242 -2.57 -14.00 -6.85
C SER A 242 -1.92 -13.80 -8.22
N ASN A 243 -2.53 -12.97 -9.08
CA ASN A 243 -2.08 -12.75 -10.45
C ASN A 243 -0.72 -12.04 -10.50
N LYS A 244 0.28 -12.72 -11.07
CA LYS A 244 1.66 -12.18 -11.24
C LYS A 244 1.93 -11.63 -12.64
N PHE A 245 0.94 -11.59 -13.53
CA PHE A 245 1.08 -11.11 -14.91
C PHE A 245 1.06 -9.58 -15.02
N GLY A 246 0.91 -8.85 -13.91
CA GLY A 246 0.94 -7.38 -13.89
C GLY A 246 -0.30 -6.71 -14.48
N HIS A 247 -1.36 -7.47 -14.77
CA HIS A 247 -2.66 -6.96 -15.22
C HIS A 247 -3.32 -6.06 -14.16
N PHE A 248 -3.03 -6.35 -12.89
CA PHE A 248 -3.64 -5.76 -11.72
C PHE A 248 -2.60 -4.92 -10.96
N GLN A 249 -2.65 -3.60 -11.19
CA GLN A 249 -1.81 -2.61 -10.52
C GLN A 249 -2.48 -2.07 -9.25
N LYS A 250 -1.66 -1.77 -8.24
CA LYS A 250 -2.05 -1.03 -7.03
C LYS A 250 -2.66 0.32 -7.41
N GLN A 251 -3.61 0.77 -6.58
CA GLN A 251 -4.21 2.08 -6.75
C GLN A 251 -3.16 3.20 -6.57
N LYS A 252 -3.13 4.16 -7.49
CA LYS A 252 -2.21 5.31 -7.41
C LYS A 252 -2.55 6.17 -6.18
N SER A 253 -1.60 6.30 -5.26
CA SER A 253 -1.75 7.07 -4.03
C SER A 253 -2.11 8.53 -4.28
N SER A 254 -3.05 9.05 -3.49
CA SER A 254 -3.45 10.45 -3.53
C SER A 254 -2.28 11.40 -3.27
N PRO A 255 -2.31 12.65 -3.76
CA PRO A 255 -1.33 13.65 -3.37
C PRO A 255 -1.29 13.89 -1.86
N ALA A 256 -2.39 13.72 -1.13
CA ALA A 256 -2.43 13.87 0.32
C ALA A 256 -1.77 12.67 1.03
N SER A 257 -2.13 11.43 0.66
CA SER A 257 -1.56 10.22 1.25
C SER A 257 -0.06 10.07 0.98
N ARG A 258 0.45 10.57 -0.15
CA ARG A 258 1.91 10.68 -0.41
C ARG A 258 2.66 11.65 0.52
N LEU A 259 1.97 12.42 1.37
CA LEU A 259 2.61 13.14 2.50
C LEU A 259 2.64 12.29 3.77
N LEU A 260 1.63 11.46 4.00
CA LEU A 260 1.58 10.57 5.15
C LEU A 260 2.63 9.46 5.04
N VAL A 261 2.64 8.73 3.93
CA VAL A 261 3.46 7.55 3.72
C VAL A 261 3.57 7.18 2.24
N THR A 262 4.72 6.66 1.82
CA THR A 262 4.88 5.93 0.56
C THR A 262 5.43 4.52 0.79
N GLY A 263 6.71 4.26 0.48
CA GLY A 263 7.35 2.97 0.75
C GLY A 263 6.73 1.75 0.03
N LEU A 264 7.04 0.56 0.54
CA LEU A 264 6.62 -0.76 0.03
C LEU A 264 5.11 -0.89 -0.19
N ALA A 265 4.29 -0.21 0.61
CA ALA A 265 2.84 -0.17 0.43
C ALA A 265 2.47 0.35 -0.97
N THR A 266 3.14 1.39 -1.44
CA THR A 266 2.79 2.13 -2.67
C THR A 266 3.64 1.79 -3.90
N TYR A 267 4.86 1.29 -3.71
CA TYR A 267 5.76 0.99 -4.83
C TYR A 267 5.33 -0.27 -5.61
N GLU A 268 5.73 -0.32 -6.89
CA GLU A 268 5.52 -1.44 -7.82
C GLU A 268 6.80 -1.76 -8.62
N GLY A 269 6.78 -2.87 -9.37
CA GLY A 269 7.83 -3.24 -10.32
C GLY A 269 9.22 -3.40 -9.71
N GLU A 270 10.26 -3.01 -10.46
CA GLU A 270 11.67 -3.09 -10.03
C GLU A 270 11.89 -2.38 -8.68
N LYS A 271 11.29 -1.21 -8.45
CA LYS A 271 11.45 -0.48 -7.19
C LYS A 271 10.89 -1.25 -6.01
N TRP A 272 9.69 -1.83 -6.13
CA TRP A 272 9.12 -2.66 -5.07
C TRP A 272 9.99 -3.90 -4.80
N ALA A 273 10.44 -4.58 -5.85
CA ALA A 273 11.27 -5.79 -5.71
C ALA A 273 12.61 -5.48 -5.02
N MET A 274 13.27 -4.38 -5.39
CA MET A 274 14.49 -3.88 -4.75
C MET A 274 14.27 -3.60 -3.26
N HIS A 275 13.29 -2.77 -2.92
CA HIS A 275 12.98 -2.44 -1.51
C HIS A 275 12.67 -3.71 -0.72
N ARG A 276 11.87 -4.63 -1.28
CA ARG A 276 11.48 -5.87 -0.59
C ARG A 276 12.68 -6.77 -0.32
N ARG A 277 13.63 -6.87 -1.27
CA ARG A 277 14.89 -7.62 -1.11
C ARG A 277 15.79 -7.03 0.00
N ILE A 278 15.89 -5.70 0.08
CA ILE A 278 16.73 -5.02 1.08
C ILE A 278 16.09 -5.09 2.48
N ILE A 279 14.76 -5.03 2.57
CA ILE A 279 14.02 -4.97 3.84
C ILE A 279 13.81 -6.36 4.47
N ASN A 280 13.57 -7.40 3.66
CA ASN A 280 13.22 -8.74 4.15
C ASN A 280 14.15 -9.34 5.22
N PRO A 281 15.50 -9.23 5.15
CA PRO A 281 16.41 -9.80 6.15
C PRO A 281 16.13 -9.35 7.58
N ALA A 282 15.66 -8.12 7.77
CA ALA A 282 15.33 -7.59 9.10
C ALA A 282 14.06 -8.20 9.72
N PHE A 283 13.26 -8.92 8.92
CA PHE A 283 12.06 -9.65 9.34
C PHE A 283 12.27 -11.17 9.41
N HIS A 284 13.52 -11.66 9.30
CA HIS A 284 13.84 -13.07 9.54
C HIS A 284 13.67 -13.43 11.02
N VAL A 285 13.29 -14.69 11.30
CA VAL A 285 12.99 -15.20 12.65
C VAL A 285 14.11 -14.92 13.66
N GLU A 286 15.36 -15.08 13.27
CA GLU A 286 16.53 -14.79 14.10
C GLU A 286 16.61 -13.33 14.55
N LYS A 287 16.22 -12.39 13.69
CA LYS A 287 16.17 -10.95 14.02
C LYS A 287 14.94 -10.59 14.83
N LEU A 288 13.80 -11.25 14.58
CA LEU A 288 12.60 -11.11 15.42
C LEU A 288 12.82 -11.62 16.86
N LYS A 289 13.65 -12.67 17.05
CA LYS A 289 14.05 -13.16 18.40
C LYS A 289 14.69 -12.04 19.25
N LEU A 290 15.46 -11.14 18.64
CA LEU A 290 16.13 -10.03 19.31
C LEU A 290 15.17 -8.94 19.82
N MET A 291 13.95 -8.86 19.27
CA MET A 291 12.93 -7.86 19.64
C MET A 291 12.12 -8.25 20.89
N LEU A 292 12.09 -9.55 21.25
CA LEU A 292 11.26 -10.08 22.33
C LEU A 292 11.51 -9.42 23.72
N PRO A 293 12.75 -9.12 24.15
CA PRO A 293 12.99 -8.44 25.42
C PRO A 293 12.34 -7.05 25.48
N ALA A 294 12.34 -6.31 24.37
CA ALA A 294 11.72 -5.00 24.28
C ALA A 294 10.19 -5.09 24.29
N PHE A 295 9.59 -6.10 23.64
CA PHE A 295 8.16 -6.38 23.78
C PHE A 295 7.78 -6.64 25.25
N SER A 296 8.54 -7.52 25.93
CA SER A 296 8.32 -7.85 27.35
C SER A 296 8.43 -6.62 28.26
N ALA A 297 9.44 -5.77 28.04
CA ALA A 297 9.60 -4.52 28.79
C ALA A 297 8.40 -3.58 28.61
N CYS A 298 7.90 -3.40 27.38
CA CYS A 298 6.72 -2.57 27.10
C CYS A 298 5.45 -3.15 27.76
N CYS A 299 5.29 -4.48 27.79
CA CYS A 299 4.16 -5.12 28.47
C CYS A 299 4.20 -4.89 29.98
N ILE A 300 5.38 -5.02 30.61
CA ILE A 300 5.56 -4.78 32.04
C ILE A 300 5.28 -3.31 32.40
N GLU A 301 5.73 -2.37 31.56
CA GLU A 301 5.44 -0.94 31.76
C GLU A 301 3.95 -0.63 31.62
N LEU A 302 3.26 -1.23 30.64
CA LEU A 302 1.81 -1.12 30.47
C LEU A 302 1.06 -1.63 31.72
N LEU A 303 1.38 -2.85 32.16
CA LEU A 303 0.76 -3.48 33.33
C LEU A 303 1.01 -2.66 34.60
N SER A 304 2.23 -2.16 34.81
CA SER A 304 2.55 -1.29 35.95
C SER A 304 1.75 0.03 35.95
N ARG A 305 1.39 0.58 34.77
CA ARG A 305 0.46 1.72 34.71
C ARG A 305 -0.96 1.32 35.11
N TRP A 306 -1.42 0.13 34.73
CA TRP A 306 -2.76 -0.37 35.06
C TRP A 306 -2.88 -0.72 36.55
N GLU A 307 -1.87 -1.37 37.13
CA GLU A 307 -1.76 -1.61 38.58
C GLU A 307 -1.80 -0.30 39.38
N LYS A 308 -1.10 0.75 38.92
CA LYS A 308 -1.14 2.09 39.55
C LYS A 308 -2.50 2.77 39.44
N LYS A 309 -3.26 2.54 38.35
CA LYS A 309 -4.64 3.02 38.20
C LYS A 309 -5.61 2.28 39.12
N LEU A 310 -5.38 0.98 39.33
CA LEU A 310 -6.18 0.14 40.21
C LEU A 310 -5.99 0.50 41.70
N GLY A 311 -4.77 0.86 42.10
CA GLY A 311 -4.47 1.33 43.46
C GLY A 311 -4.82 0.29 44.53
N SER A 312 -5.78 0.61 45.41
CA SER A 312 -6.31 -0.30 46.42
C SER A 312 -7.67 -0.92 46.07
N GLU A 313 -8.22 -0.63 44.89
CA GLU A 313 -9.50 -1.18 44.44
C GLU A 313 -9.35 -2.60 43.85
N ARG A 314 -10.45 -3.35 43.75
CA ARG A 314 -10.44 -4.72 43.20
C ARG A 314 -10.67 -4.78 41.68
N SER A 315 -11.21 -3.71 41.10
CA SER A 315 -11.54 -3.60 39.67
C SER A 315 -11.63 -2.14 39.27
N CYS A 316 -11.23 -1.80 38.04
CA CYS A 316 -11.27 -0.44 37.50
C CYS A 316 -11.82 -0.48 36.07
N GLU A 317 -12.67 0.49 35.70
CA GLU A 317 -13.09 0.67 34.31
C GLU A 317 -11.99 1.36 33.51
N LEU A 318 -11.65 0.83 32.33
CA LEU A 318 -10.53 1.30 31.52
C LEU A 318 -10.88 1.28 30.03
N ASP A 319 -10.79 2.45 29.38
CA ASP A 319 -10.66 2.49 27.92
C ASP A 319 -9.29 1.96 27.52
N VAL A 320 -9.28 0.77 26.92
CA VAL A 320 -8.07 0.07 26.49
C VAL A 320 -7.44 0.65 25.23
N ARG A 321 -8.20 1.38 24.39
CA ARG A 321 -7.70 1.84 23.08
C ARG A 321 -6.52 2.82 23.23
N PRO A 322 -6.58 3.90 24.04
CA PRO A 322 -5.45 4.81 24.24
C PRO A 322 -4.23 4.11 24.84
N GLU A 323 -4.45 3.19 25.77
CA GLU A 323 -3.37 2.41 26.41
C GLU A 323 -2.66 1.48 25.42
N LEU A 324 -3.40 0.82 24.54
CA LEU A 324 -2.86 -0.05 23.48
C LEU A 324 -2.20 0.74 22.35
N GLN A 325 -2.70 1.93 22.00
CA GLN A 325 -2.01 2.86 21.11
C GLN A 325 -0.67 3.30 21.71
N ILE A 326 -0.62 3.62 23.01
CA ILE A 326 0.65 3.92 23.71
C ILE A 326 1.58 2.71 23.72
N PHE A 327 1.09 1.52 24.08
CA PHE A 327 1.89 0.30 24.14
C PHE A 327 2.55 -0.04 22.79
N THR A 328 1.77 -0.06 21.72
CA THR A 328 2.26 -0.40 20.38
C THR A 328 3.24 0.66 19.82
N ARG A 329 3.04 1.93 20.16
CA ARG A 329 4.00 3.03 19.89
C ARG A 329 5.36 2.76 20.51
N ASP A 330 5.34 2.37 21.78
CA ASP A 330 6.53 2.19 22.60
C ASP A 330 7.29 0.93 22.16
N VAL A 331 6.54 -0.11 21.79
CA VAL A 331 7.03 -1.32 21.11
C VAL A 331 7.76 -0.98 19.79
N ILE A 332 7.10 -0.31 18.84
CA ILE A 332 7.72 -0.04 17.52
C ILE A 332 8.90 0.92 17.66
N SER A 333 8.82 1.92 18.54
CA SER A 333 9.93 2.87 18.78
C SER A 333 11.18 2.18 19.33
N ARG A 334 11.02 1.24 20.28
CA ARG A 334 12.14 0.44 20.81
C ARG A 334 12.70 -0.54 19.79
N THR A 335 11.84 -1.32 19.13
CA THR A 335 12.27 -2.49 18.33
C THR A 335 12.67 -2.14 16.90
N ALA A 336 12.04 -1.15 16.29
CA ALA A 336 12.37 -0.77 14.92
C ALA A 336 13.40 0.35 14.82
N PHE A 337 13.53 1.21 15.84
CA PHE A 337 14.31 2.44 15.72
C PHE A 337 15.35 2.67 16.82
N GLY A 338 15.34 1.88 17.90
CA GLY A 338 16.19 2.07 19.07
C GLY A 338 16.14 3.50 19.63
N SER A 339 15.04 4.22 19.38
CA SER A 339 14.99 5.68 19.47
C SER A 339 14.76 6.15 20.90
N ASN A 340 15.16 7.39 21.21
CA ASN A 340 14.63 8.04 22.42
C ASN A 340 13.09 8.09 22.31
N TYR A 341 12.42 7.83 23.43
CA TYR A 341 10.98 7.79 23.57
C TYR A 341 10.25 9.04 23.03
N GLU A 342 10.92 10.19 23.10
CA GLU A 342 10.36 11.47 22.68
C GLU A 342 10.31 11.63 21.15
N GLU A 343 11.34 11.16 20.42
CA GLU A 343 11.41 11.23 18.95
C GLU A 343 10.30 10.37 18.33
N GLY A 344 10.21 9.10 18.74
CA GLY A 344 9.15 8.19 18.28
C GLY A 344 7.75 8.65 18.67
N ARG A 345 7.58 9.22 19.89
CA ARG A 345 6.30 9.80 20.33
C ARG A 345 5.88 10.98 19.48
N ARG A 346 6.81 11.86 19.10
CA ARG A 346 6.52 13.02 18.26
C ARG A 346 6.16 12.61 16.84
N ILE A 347 6.91 11.67 16.25
CA ILE A 347 6.60 11.10 14.92
C ILE A 347 5.18 10.52 14.92
N PHE A 348 4.82 9.71 15.92
CA PHE A 348 3.49 9.11 15.99
C PHE A 348 2.37 10.16 16.07
N GLN A 349 2.46 11.12 17.00
CA GLN A 349 1.44 12.17 17.16
C GLN A 349 1.20 12.93 15.85
N LEU A 350 2.29 13.26 15.16
CA LEU A 350 2.24 13.92 13.85
C LEU A 350 1.64 13.03 12.77
N GLN A 351 1.93 11.73 12.74
CA GLN A 351 1.35 10.79 11.76
C GLN A 351 -0.15 10.55 11.98
N VAL A 352 -0.65 10.54 13.21
CA VAL A 352 -2.11 10.48 13.50
C VAL A 352 -2.80 11.75 12.99
N GLU A 353 -2.30 12.93 13.35
CA GLU A 353 -2.85 14.21 12.87
C GLU A 353 -2.82 14.28 11.33
N GLN A 354 -1.71 13.86 10.72
CA GLN A 354 -1.56 13.77 9.27
C GLN A 354 -2.58 12.81 8.64
N LEU A 355 -2.86 11.67 9.28
CA LEU A 355 -3.83 10.68 8.82
C LEU A 355 -5.26 11.26 8.85
N GLU A 356 -5.65 11.92 9.93
CA GLU A 356 -6.94 12.62 10.02
C GLU A 356 -7.08 13.70 8.94
N LEU A 357 -6.04 14.50 8.71
CA LEU A 357 -6.04 15.51 7.64
C LEU A 357 -6.14 14.90 6.24
N VAL A 358 -5.55 13.72 6.00
CA VAL A 358 -5.68 12.97 4.75
C VAL A 358 -7.12 12.45 4.57
N ILE A 359 -7.72 11.89 5.61
CA ILE A 359 -9.12 11.41 5.62
C ILE A 359 -10.07 12.57 5.30
N GLN A 360 -9.93 13.69 6.01
CA GLN A 360 -10.75 14.89 5.78
C GLN A 360 -10.54 15.52 4.39
N SER A 361 -9.41 15.24 3.73
CA SER A 361 -9.11 15.73 2.38
C SER A 361 -9.60 14.77 1.27
N PHE A 362 -10.06 13.57 1.62
CA PHE A 362 -10.38 12.51 0.67
C PHE A 362 -11.55 12.88 -0.27
N GLN A 363 -12.55 13.62 0.23
CA GLN A 363 -13.67 14.14 -0.59
C GLN A 363 -13.22 15.01 -1.77
N ASN A 364 -12.05 15.63 -1.68
CA ASN A 364 -11.49 16.53 -2.69
C ASN A 364 -10.26 15.92 -3.41
N TRP A 365 -9.90 14.67 -3.15
CA TRP A 365 -8.71 14.03 -3.72
C TRP A 365 -8.74 14.06 -5.26
N PHE A 366 -9.85 13.69 -5.87
CA PHE A 366 -9.93 13.60 -7.33
C PHE A 366 -9.78 14.95 -8.04
N ILE A 367 -9.93 16.08 -7.34
CA ILE A 367 -9.88 17.44 -7.91
C ILE A 367 -8.41 17.81 -8.24
N PRO A 368 -8.05 17.98 -9.53
CA PRO A 368 -6.69 18.36 -9.91
C PRO A 368 -6.29 19.70 -9.28
N GLY A 369 -5.08 19.76 -8.74
CA GLY A 369 -4.53 21.00 -8.16
C GLY A 369 -4.98 21.33 -6.73
N TYR A 370 -5.98 20.65 -6.16
CA TYR A 370 -6.52 20.95 -4.81
C TYR A 370 -5.44 20.99 -3.71
N ARG A 371 -4.40 20.15 -3.79
CA ARG A 371 -3.26 20.14 -2.86
C ARG A 371 -2.46 21.45 -2.83
N TYR A 372 -2.45 22.22 -3.92
CA TYR A 372 -1.70 23.49 -4.00
C TYR A 372 -2.49 24.70 -3.47
N ILE A 373 -3.79 24.54 -3.20
CA ILE A 373 -4.60 25.59 -2.59
C ILE A 373 -4.11 25.79 -1.14
N PRO A 374 -3.79 27.02 -0.70
CA PRO A 374 -3.20 27.29 0.63
C PRO A 374 -4.26 27.23 1.76
N THR A 375 -4.99 26.11 1.85
CA THR A 375 -5.92 25.84 2.96
C THR A 375 -5.15 25.56 4.24
N LYS A 376 -5.76 25.84 5.42
CA LYS A 376 -5.18 25.49 6.73
C LYS A 376 -4.75 24.01 6.78
N LYS A 377 -5.58 23.10 6.23
CA LYS A 377 -5.30 21.65 6.16
C LYS A 377 -4.08 21.34 5.28
N ASN A 378 -4.02 21.88 4.06
CA ASN A 378 -2.88 21.66 3.15
C ASN A 378 -1.57 22.23 3.71
N LYS A 379 -1.63 23.40 4.35
CA LYS A 379 -0.46 24.00 5.02
C LYS A 379 0.03 23.11 6.17
N ARG A 380 -0.87 22.70 7.07
CA ARG A 380 -0.54 21.84 8.22
C ARG A 380 0.02 20.48 7.78
N MET A 381 -0.55 19.86 6.76
CA MET A 381 0.02 18.63 6.18
C MET A 381 1.44 18.83 5.61
N GLY A 382 1.73 20.01 5.06
CA GLY A 382 3.08 20.36 4.59
C GLY A 382 4.07 20.65 5.73
N GLU A 383 3.60 21.19 6.86
CA GLU A 383 4.38 21.40 8.07
C GLU A 383 4.74 20.07 8.74
N ILE A 384 3.74 19.21 8.97
CA ILE A 384 3.91 17.85 9.52
C ILE A 384 4.89 17.03 8.68
N TYR A 385 4.74 17.02 7.35
CA TYR A 385 5.65 16.31 6.45
C TYR A 385 7.11 16.75 6.63
N LYS A 386 7.37 18.05 6.78
CA LYS A 386 8.72 18.59 7.01
C LYS A 386 9.26 18.18 8.38
N GLU A 387 8.44 18.26 9.41
CA GLU A 387 8.83 17.94 10.79
C GLU A 387 9.18 16.45 10.93
N VAL A 388 8.31 15.55 10.47
CA VAL A 388 8.56 14.09 10.46
C VAL A 388 9.79 13.73 9.62
N ASN A 389 9.97 14.36 8.45
CA ASN A 389 11.17 14.15 7.63
C ASN A 389 12.46 14.63 8.33
N GLY A 390 12.39 15.71 9.11
CA GLY A 390 13.52 16.23 9.88
C GLY A 390 13.97 15.22 10.94
N ILE A 391 13.04 14.83 11.83
CA ILE A 391 13.31 13.88 12.92
C ILE A 391 13.86 12.57 12.35
N LEU A 392 13.22 11.99 11.33
CA LEU A 392 13.69 10.74 10.71
C LEU A 392 15.06 10.88 10.04
N ARG A 393 15.35 12.01 9.38
CA ARG A 393 16.68 12.28 8.80
C ARG A 393 17.76 12.34 9.89
N ASP A 394 17.48 13.00 11.00
CA ASP A 394 18.42 13.10 12.12
C ASP A 394 18.65 11.73 12.77
N MET A 395 17.60 10.92 12.96
CA MET A 395 17.71 9.55 13.45
C MET A 395 18.56 8.66 12.53
N ILE A 396 18.33 8.73 11.21
CA ILE A 396 19.14 8.00 10.21
C ILE A 396 20.60 8.47 10.26
N ALA A 397 20.86 9.78 10.28
CA ALA A 397 22.22 10.33 10.31
C ALA A 397 22.97 9.99 11.62
N LYS A 398 22.28 9.96 12.77
CA LYS A 398 22.85 9.44 14.04
C LYS A 398 23.24 7.97 13.89
N ARG A 399 22.38 7.16 13.26
CA ARG A 399 22.59 5.71 13.11
C ARG A 399 23.70 5.37 12.11
N GLU A 400 23.74 6.04 10.96
CA GLU A 400 24.82 5.87 9.97
C GLU A 400 26.19 6.19 10.57
N LYS A 401 26.30 7.22 11.41
CA LYS A 401 27.54 7.52 12.16
C LYS A 401 27.91 6.40 13.14
N ALA A 402 26.95 5.88 13.90
CA ALA A 402 27.18 4.78 14.86
C ALA A 402 27.64 3.48 14.18
N ILE A 403 27.12 3.18 12.97
CA ILE A 403 27.59 2.07 12.13
C ILE A 403 29.04 2.31 11.67
N GLN A 404 29.36 3.52 11.21
CA GLN A 404 30.71 3.88 10.75
C GLN A 404 31.76 3.86 11.89
N SER A 405 31.37 4.20 13.12
CA SER A 405 32.24 4.13 14.31
C SER A 405 32.36 2.73 14.92
N GLY A 406 31.79 1.69 14.29
CA GLY A 406 31.85 0.31 14.78
C GLY A 406 31.11 0.10 16.11
N THR A 407 30.17 0.97 16.46
CA THR A 407 29.48 0.93 17.76
C THR A 407 28.45 -0.19 17.79
N THR A 408 28.50 -1.03 18.82
CA THR A 408 27.57 -2.15 19.03
C THR A 408 26.16 -1.66 19.35
N GLY A 409 25.14 -2.26 18.71
CA GLY A 409 23.72 -1.92 18.95
C GLY A 409 22.88 -1.64 17.68
N ASN A 410 23.21 -2.24 16.55
CA ASN A 410 22.55 -2.00 15.25
C ASN A 410 21.59 -3.13 14.82
N ASP A 411 21.03 -3.86 15.79
CA ASP A 411 20.10 -4.98 15.56
C ASP A 411 18.61 -4.60 15.58
N ASP A 412 18.29 -3.30 15.72
CA ASP A 412 16.93 -2.80 15.43
C ASP A 412 16.67 -2.72 13.91
N LEU A 413 15.39 -2.64 13.52
CA LEU A 413 14.97 -2.64 12.10
C LEU A 413 15.70 -1.58 11.26
N LEU A 414 15.94 -0.38 11.80
CA LEU A 414 16.68 0.68 11.11
C LEU A 414 18.16 0.33 10.93
N GLY A 415 18.83 -0.17 11.97
CA GLY A 415 20.22 -0.64 11.87
C GLY A 415 20.36 -1.78 10.86
N LEU A 416 19.47 -2.77 10.91
CA LEU A 416 19.44 -3.91 9.97
C LEU A 416 19.14 -3.46 8.53
N LEU A 417 18.24 -2.50 8.33
CA LEU A 417 17.93 -1.91 7.04
C LEU A 417 19.12 -1.16 6.44
N LEU A 418 19.81 -0.34 7.24
CA LEU A 418 20.99 0.40 6.82
C LEU A 418 22.14 -0.55 6.45
N ASN A 419 22.41 -1.55 7.29
CA ASN A 419 23.41 -2.59 7.01
C ASN A 419 23.10 -3.38 5.73
N SER A 420 21.83 -3.75 5.51
CA SER A 420 21.39 -4.44 4.29
C SER A 420 21.56 -3.55 3.04
N ASN A 421 21.25 -2.25 3.14
CA ASN A 421 21.44 -1.29 2.05
C ASN A 421 22.93 -1.00 1.74
N LEU A 422 23.83 -1.24 2.70
CA LEU A 422 25.28 -1.11 2.52
C LEU A 422 25.92 -2.38 1.93
N THR A 423 25.50 -3.58 2.36
CA THR A 423 26.03 -4.87 1.85
C THR A 423 25.66 -5.08 0.38
N TYR A 424 24.40 -4.86 0.00
CA TYR A 424 23.98 -4.95 -1.40
C TYR A 424 24.68 -3.94 -2.33
N PHE A 425 25.28 -2.88 -1.81
CA PHE A 425 26.10 -1.94 -2.59
C PHE A 425 27.53 -2.46 -2.85
N GLN A 426 28.04 -3.38 -2.02
CA GLN A 426 29.39 -3.93 -2.16
C GLN A 426 29.44 -5.18 -3.05
N GLU A 427 28.36 -5.97 -3.09
CA GLU A 427 28.28 -7.21 -3.89
C GLU A 427 28.05 -6.98 -5.39
N ASP A 428 27.33 -5.91 -5.76
CA ASP A 428 26.84 -5.68 -7.13
C ASP A 428 27.59 -4.50 -7.80
N GLY A 429 28.87 -4.73 -8.11
CA GLY A 429 29.94 -3.74 -8.33
C GLY A 429 29.82 -2.71 -9.47
N ASP A 430 28.64 -2.46 -10.03
CA ASP A 430 28.37 -1.35 -10.97
C ASP A 430 26.95 -0.73 -10.83
N SER A 431 26.16 -1.15 -9.84
CA SER A 431 24.71 -0.86 -9.81
C SER A 431 24.27 0.20 -8.78
N LYS A 432 24.56 1.49 -9.09
CA LYS A 432 23.84 2.63 -8.47
C LYS A 432 22.30 2.53 -8.59
N LYS A 433 21.81 1.64 -9.45
CA LYS A 433 20.40 1.35 -9.72
C LYS A 433 19.67 0.58 -8.60
N PHE A 434 20.39 -0.10 -7.70
CA PHE A 434 19.78 -0.99 -6.68
C PHE A 434 19.92 -0.54 -5.21
N ARG A 435 20.40 0.69 -4.95
CA ARG A 435 20.52 1.25 -3.59
C ARG A 435 19.30 2.11 -3.22
N MET A 436 18.77 1.95 -2.00
CA MET A 436 17.78 2.89 -1.45
C MET A 436 18.44 4.23 -1.08
N THR A 437 17.83 5.33 -1.51
CA THR A 437 18.24 6.69 -1.11
C THR A 437 17.86 6.97 0.34
N THR A 438 18.43 8.02 0.95
CA THR A 438 18.02 8.46 2.30
C THR A 438 16.53 8.83 2.33
N GLU A 439 16.01 9.46 1.28
CA GLU A 439 14.59 9.73 1.10
C GLU A 439 13.75 8.44 1.03
N ASP A 440 14.22 7.40 0.34
CA ASP A 440 13.55 6.09 0.32
C ASP A 440 13.48 5.47 1.72
N ILE A 441 14.58 5.53 2.47
CA ILE A 441 14.64 5.02 3.85
C ILE A 441 13.66 5.78 4.76
N ILE A 442 13.63 7.13 4.69
CA ILE A 442 12.67 7.96 5.44
C ILE A 442 11.22 7.51 5.16
N GLU A 443 10.89 7.23 3.89
CA GLU A 443 9.53 6.81 3.51
C GLU A 443 9.16 5.39 3.97
N GLU A 444 10.12 4.45 4.04
CA GLU A 444 9.90 3.14 4.70
C GLU A 444 9.81 3.27 6.23
N CYS A 445 10.61 4.14 6.86
CA CYS A 445 10.53 4.40 8.30
C CYS A 445 9.13 4.93 8.70
N LYS A 446 8.57 5.86 7.92
CA LYS A 446 7.16 6.31 8.09
C LYS A 446 6.17 5.17 7.98
N LEU A 447 6.39 4.25 7.03
CA LEU A 447 5.55 3.09 6.82
C LEU A 447 5.60 2.15 8.02
N PHE A 448 6.79 1.86 8.56
CA PHE A 448 6.93 0.97 9.71
C PHE A 448 6.32 1.55 10.98
N TYR A 449 6.50 2.85 11.27
CA TYR A 449 5.81 3.52 12.39
C TYR A 449 4.29 3.43 12.26
N LEU A 450 3.73 3.86 11.13
CA LEU A 450 2.28 3.91 10.92
C LEU A 450 1.65 2.50 10.90
N ALA A 451 2.21 1.58 10.11
CA ALA A 451 1.66 0.25 9.93
C ALA A 451 1.84 -0.63 11.16
N GLY A 452 3.02 -0.58 11.81
CA GLY A 452 3.32 -1.37 13.00
C GLY A 452 2.49 -0.98 14.23
N GLN A 453 1.95 0.24 14.26
CA GLN A 453 1.23 0.77 15.41
C GLN A 453 -0.30 0.78 15.25
N GLU A 454 -0.85 1.47 14.25
CA GLU A 454 -2.32 1.66 14.15
C GLU A 454 -3.06 0.33 13.89
N THR A 455 -2.47 -0.56 13.09
CA THR A 455 -3.07 -1.89 12.83
C THR A 455 -2.98 -2.78 14.07
N THR A 456 -1.82 -2.84 14.73
CA THR A 456 -1.59 -3.68 15.92
C THR A 456 -2.40 -3.20 17.13
N SER A 457 -2.50 -1.89 17.36
CA SER A 457 -3.31 -1.35 18.48
C SER A 457 -4.79 -1.63 18.28
N THR A 458 -5.29 -1.52 17.05
CA THR A 458 -6.67 -1.85 16.72
C THR A 458 -6.95 -3.35 16.87
N LEU A 459 -6.06 -4.20 16.36
CA LEU A 459 -6.14 -5.65 16.52
C LEU A 459 -6.19 -6.04 18.00
N LEU A 460 -5.28 -5.50 18.83
CA LEU A 460 -5.27 -5.76 20.27
C LEU A 460 -6.53 -5.24 20.97
N THR A 461 -7.07 -4.09 20.51
CA THR A 461 -8.32 -3.52 21.06
C THR A 461 -9.50 -4.46 20.78
N TRP A 462 -9.68 -4.90 19.54
CA TRP A 462 -10.72 -5.88 19.19
C TRP A 462 -10.47 -7.24 19.81
N ALA A 463 -9.22 -7.65 20.03
CA ALA A 463 -8.91 -8.88 20.76
C ALA A 463 -9.35 -8.81 22.22
N MET A 464 -9.08 -7.70 22.92
CA MET A 464 -9.57 -7.52 24.29
C MET A 464 -11.11 -7.48 24.36
N ILE A 465 -11.77 -6.85 23.39
CA ILE A 465 -13.25 -6.83 23.29
C ILE A 465 -13.80 -8.24 23.00
N ALA A 466 -13.25 -8.96 22.02
CA ALA A 466 -13.72 -10.31 21.69
C ALA A 466 -13.49 -11.30 22.85
N LEU A 467 -12.37 -11.20 23.57
CA LEU A 467 -12.10 -12.03 24.75
C LEU A 467 -13.03 -11.69 25.93
N SER A 468 -13.40 -10.42 26.15
CA SER A 468 -14.37 -10.06 27.19
C SER A 468 -15.80 -10.46 26.83
N MET A 469 -16.14 -10.54 25.54
CA MET A 469 -17.39 -11.12 25.04
C MET A 469 -17.45 -12.66 25.16
N HIS A 470 -16.30 -13.32 25.27
CA HIS A 470 -16.20 -14.79 25.27
C HIS A 470 -15.31 -15.34 26.41
N PRO A 471 -15.77 -15.30 27.68
CA PRO A 471 -14.98 -15.72 28.84
C PRO A 471 -14.36 -17.12 28.72
N ASN A 472 -15.09 -18.10 28.19
CA ASN A 472 -14.58 -19.47 27.98
C ASN A 472 -13.29 -19.50 27.14
N TRP A 473 -13.18 -18.63 26.12
CA TRP A 473 -11.97 -18.50 25.30
C TRP A 473 -10.87 -17.74 26.05
N GLN A 474 -11.22 -16.73 26.85
CA GLN A 474 -10.28 -16.01 27.70
C GLN A 474 -9.64 -16.94 28.76
N ASP A 475 -10.42 -17.79 29.39
CA ASP A 475 -9.95 -18.75 30.39
C ASP A 475 -9.12 -19.88 29.75
N SER A 476 -9.52 -20.37 28.57
CA SER A 476 -8.75 -21.36 27.82
C SER A 476 -7.39 -20.81 27.36
N ALA A 477 -7.36 -19.57 26.86
CA ALA A 477 -6.12 -18.87 26.52
C ALA A 477 -5.22 -18.64 27.74
N ARG A 478 -5.80 -18.26 28.88
CA ARG A 478 -5.08 -18.11 30.16
C ARG A 478 -4.48 -19.45 30.62
N ALA A 479 -5.24 -20.54 30.54
CA ALA A 479 -4.80 -21.87 30.90
C ALA A 479 -3.63 -22.36 30.01
N GLU A 480 -3.71 -22.15 28.69
CA GLU A 480 -2.63 -22.46 27.75
C GLU A 480 -1.33 -21.71 28.10
N VAL A 481 -1.41 -20.39 28.33
CA VAL A 481 -0.24 -19.58 28.71
C VAL A 481 0.37 -20.03 30.04
N LEU A 482 -0.46 -20.37 31.03
CA LEU A 482 -0.01 -20.91 32.31
C LEU A 482 0.60 -22.32 32.19
N GLN A 483 0.10 -23.15 31.28
CA GLN A 483 0.67 -24.48 31.00
C GLN A 483 2.05 -24.39 30.34
N VAL A 484 2.22 -23.48 29.38
CA VAL A 484 3.48 -23.35 28.61
C VAL A 484 4.56 -22.57 29.38
N PHE A 485 4.19 -21.51 30.11
CA PHE A 485 5.17 -20.61 30.76
C PHE A 485 5.12 -20.64 32.29
N GLY A 486 4.06 -21.15 32.91
CA GLY A 486 3.88 -21.09 34.36
C GLY A 486 3.85 -19.64 34.86
N LYS A 487 4.80 -19.29 35.74
CA LYS A 487 5.02 -17.91 36.22
C LYS A 487 6.20 -17.20 35.55
N ASN A 488 6.84 -17.84 34.58
CA ASN A 488 8.02 -17.30 33.90
C ASN A 488 7.61 -16.29 32.80
N LYS A 489 8.55 -15.44 32.41
CA LYS A 489 8.34 -14.55 31.26
C LYS A 489 8.28 -15.37 29.95
N PRO A 490 7.42 -14.99 28.98
CA PRO A 490 7.42 -15.63 27.66
C PRO A 490 8.79 -15.55 26.98
N HIS A 491 9.20 -16.68 26.42
CA HIS A 491 10.42 -16.84 25.61
C HIS A 491 10.04 -17.40 24.24
N PHE A 492 10.88 -17.15 23.22
CA PHE A 492 10.47 -17.34 21.82
C PHE A 492 10.02 -18.77 21.51
N ASP A 493 10.75 -19.78 21.97
CA ASP A 493 10.48 -21.17 21.59
C ASP A 493 9.15 -21.65 22.22
N GLY A 494 8.81 -21.20 23.43
CA GLY A 494 7.49 -21.39 24.03
C GLY A 494 6.34 -20.71 23.27
N LEU A 495 6.56 -19.59 22.57
CA LEU A 495 5.49 -18.93 21.78
C LEU A 495 4.97 -19.84 20.66
N SER A 496 5.81 -20.70 20.08
CA SER A 496 5.40 -21.67 19.05
C SER A 496 4.46 -22.77 19.57
N HIS A 497 4.36 -22.93 20.89
CA HIS A 497 3.49 -23.91 21.54
C HIS A 497 2.09 -23.35 21.88
N LEU A 498 1.89 -22.04 21.75
CA LEU A 498 0.59 -21.39 21.93
C LEU A 498 -0.28 -21.61 20.68
N LYS A 499 -1.33 -22.42 20.79
CA LYS A 499 -2.28 -22.69 19.70
C LYS A 499 -3.44 -21.72 19.78
N ILE A 500 -4.09 -21.62 20.95
CA ILE A 500 -5.27 -20.77 21.19
C ILE A 500 -4.92 -19.28 21.07
N VAL A 501 -3.77 -18.86 21.60
CA VAL A 501 -3.35 -17.45 21.59
C VAL A 501 -2.75 -17.01 20.24
N SER A 502 -2.49 -17.95 19.31
CA SER A 502 -1.97 -17.60 17.99
C SER A 502 -3.02 -16.92 17.10
N LEU A 503 -2.57 -16.01 16.23
CA LEU A 503 -3.45 -15.19 15.39
C LEU A 503 -4.37 -16.00 14.48
N ASP A 504 -3.96 -17.21 14.09
CA ASP A 504 -4.74 -18.09 13.19
C ASP A 504 -6.00 -18.67 13.87
N TYR A 505 -6.05 -18.68 15.20
CA TYR A 505 -7.16 -19.21 16.00
C TYR A 505 -7.92 -18.14 16.78
N LEU A 506 -7.35 -16.93 16.94
CA LEU A 506 -8.07 -15.78 17.48
C LEU A 506 -9.19 -15.37 16.51
N PRO A 507 -10.49 -15.44 16.89
CA PRO A 507 -11.60 -15.11 16.00
C PRO A 507 -11.60 -13.65 15.53
N VAL A 508 -10.77 -12.81 16.18
CA VAL A 508 -10.59 -11.39 15.90
C VAL A 508 -10.31 -11.14 14.42
N LEU A 509 -9.30 -11.79 13.82
CA LEU A 509 -8.96 -11.60 12.40
C LEU A 509 -10.03 -12.12 11.43
N HIS A 510 -10.95 -12.96 11.90
CA HIS A 510 -12.06 -13.45 11.09
C HIS A 510 -13.24 -12.48 11.09
N TYR A 511 -13.40 -11.69 12.16
CA TYR A 511 -14.53 -10.78 12.36
C TYR A 511 -14.16 -9.28 12.21
N TYR A 512 -12.89 -8.89 12.36
CA TYR A 512 -12.40 -7.51 12.48
C TYR A 512 -11.03 -7.26 11.81
#